data_AF-X0QW09-F1
#
_entry.id   AF-X0QW09-F1
#
_cell.length_a   1.000
_cell.length_b   1.000
_cell.length_c   1.000
_cell.angle_alpha   90.00
_cell.angle_beta   90.00
_cell.angle_gamma   90.00
#
_symmetry.space_group_name_H-M   'P 1'
#
loop_
_entity.id
_entity.type
_entity.pdbx_description
1 polymer ?
#
loop_
_entity_poly.entity_id
_entity_poly.type
_entity_poly.pdbx_seq_one_letter_code
_entity_poly.pdbx_strand_id
1 'polypeptide(L)' 'MKNITEAMNWRYSTKEFDTNKKISAEDFQSLKDILRLSPSSTNIQPWHFVIADDEAGKARIAKGTEACMSSTMPK' A
#
# COMPACT_ATOMS: atom_id res chain seq x y z
N MET A 1 13.28 -18.98 -0.68
CA MET A 1 12.37 -18.20 -1.53
C MET A 1 10.99 -18.84 -1.37
N LYS A 2 9.97 -18.09 -0.97
CA LYS A 2 8.61 -18.63 -0.82
C LYS A 2 7.96 -18.72 -2.21
N ASN A 3 7.25 -19.80 -2.52
CA ASN A 3 6.42 -19.86 -3.72
C ASN A 3 5.16 -19.00 -3.56
N ILE A 4 4.37 -18.84 -4.61
CA ILE A 4 3.19 -17.96 -4.58
C ILE A 4 2.16 -18.40 -3.52
N THR A 5 1.91 -19.70 -3.37
CA THR A 5 0.97 -20.23 -2.39
C THR A 5 1.42 -19.94 -0.96
N GLU A 6 2.72 -20.11 -0.68
CA GLU A 6 3.32 -19.80 0.63
C GLU A 6 3.28 -18.31 0.95
N ALA A 7 3.55 -17.45 -0.04
CA ALA A 7 3.45 -16.00 0.13
C ALA A 7 2.01 -15.55 0.44
N MET A 8 1.03 -16.15 -0.24
CA MET A 8 -0.39 -15.85 -0.05
C MET A 8 -0.93 -16.32 1.31
N ASN A 9 -0.44 -17.45 1.83
CA ASN A 9 -0.79 -17.92 3.19
C ASN A 9 -0.10 -17.12 4.29
N TRP A 10 1.10 -16.60 4.03
CA TRP A 10 1.88 -15.90 5.04
C TRP A 10 1.47 -14.43 5.23
N ARG A 11 1.00 -13.75 4.18
CA ARG A 11 0.57 -12.35 4.29
C ARG A 11 -0.64 -12.20 5.22
N TYR A 12 -0.72 -11.07 5.90
CA TYR A 12 -1.85 -10.68 6.73
C TYR A 12 -2.08 -9.17 6.62
N SER A 13 -3.24 -8.69 7.08
CA SER A 13 -3.54 -7.25 7.11
C SER A 13 -2.86 -6.61 8.32
N THR A 14 -1.74 -5.93 8.09
CA THR A 14 -0.99 -5.20 9.12
C THR A 14 -1.84 -4.12 9.78
N LYS A 15 -1.80 -4.06 11.12
CA LYS A 15 -2.57 -3.09 11.93
C LYS A 15 -1.74 -1.88 12.35
N GLU A 16 -0.44 -2.05 12.48
CA GLU A 16 0.52 -1.01 12.86
C GLU A 16 1.82 -1.20 12.06
N PHE A 17 2.37 -0.10 11.55
CA PHE A 17 3.61 -0.09 10.75
C PHE A 17 4.74 0.57 11.55
N ASP A 18 5.94 0.02 11.46
CA ASP A 18 7.16 0.60 12.03
C ASP A 18 7.57 1.84 11.22
N THR A 19 7.59 3.01 11.86
CA THR A 19 7.87 4.32 11.22
C THR A 19 9.32 4.47 10.76
N ASN A 20 10.24 3.68 11.34
CA ASN A 20 11.67 3.72 11.04
C ASN A 20 12.05 2.81 9.86
N LYS A 21 11.16 1.89 9.47
CA LYS A 21 11.41 0.98 8.34
C LYS A 21 10.91 1.60 7.05
N LYS A 22 11.83 1.82 6.11
CA LYS A 22 11.54 2.30 4.76
C LYS A 22 11.69 1.17 3.74
N ILE A 23 10.88 1.24 2.70
CA ILE A 23 10.97 0.32 1.55
C ILE A 23 12.24 0.67 0.78
N SER A 24 12.99 -0.32 0.32
CA SER A 24 14.16 -0.08 -0.53
C SER A 24 13.73 0.55 -1.88
N ALA A 25 14.61 1.30 -2.52
CA ALA A 25 14.29 1.92 -3.82
C ALA A 25 13.95 0.86 -4.89
N GLU A 26 14.62 -0.29 -4.84
CA GLU A 26 14.40 -1.43 -5.74
C GLU A 26 13.02 -2.08 -5.55
N ASP A 27 12.67 -2.38 -4.30
CA ASP A 27 11.35 -2.94 -3.97
C ASP A 27 10.25 -1.95 -4.33
N PHE A 28 10.48 -0.66 -4.06
CA PHE A 28 9.50 0.38 -4.37
C PHE A 28 9.29 0.56 -5.88
N GLN A 29 10.35 0.44 -6.67
CA GLN A 29 10.23 0.42 -8.12
C GLN A 29 9.47 -0.80 -8.61
N SER A 30 9.77 -1.98 -8.06
CA SER A 30 9.06 -3.23 -8.37
C SER A 30 7.57 -3.13 -8.07
N LEU A 31 7.18 -2.52 -6.94
CA LEU A 31 5.77 -2.27 -6.60
C LEU A 31 5.08 -1.36 -7.62
N LYS A 32 5.73 -0.26 -8.02
CA LYS A 32 5.21 0.65 -9.05
C LYS A 32 4.99 -0.07 -10.39
N ASP A 33 5.92 -0.94 -10.77
CA ASP A 33 5.81 -1.71 -12.00
C ASP A 33 4.67 -2.73 -11.95
N ILE A 34 4.47 -3.42 -10.82
CA ILE A 34 3.34 -4.34 -10.63
C ILE A 34 2.00 -3.59 -10.75
N LEU A 35 1.86 -2.41 -10.13
CA LEU A 35 0.66 -1.59 -10.23
C LEU A 35 0.35 -1.20 -11.69
N ARG A 36 1.39 -0.79 -12.42
CA ARG A 36 1.29 -0.35 -13.82
C ARG A 36 1.00 -1.50 -14.79
N LEU A 37 1.57 -2.67 -14.55
CA LEU A 37 1.48 -3.84 -15.46
C LEU A 37 0.28 -4.75 -15.15
N SER A 38 -0.54 -4.40 -14.17
CA SER A 38 -1.74 -5.17 -13.83
C SER A 38 -2.69 -5.28 -15.03
N PRO A 39 -3.21 -6.48 -15.35
CA PRO A 39 -4.16 -6.63 -16.45
C PRO A 39 -5.50 -5.99 -16.12
N SER A 40 -6.17 -5.42 -17.13
CA SER A 40 -7.52 -4.88 -17.01
C SER A 40 -8.39 -5.34 -18.18
N SER A 41 -9.71 -5.35 -17.99
CA SER A 41 -10.65 -5.65 -19.07
C SER A 41 -10.39 -4.73 -20.27
N THR A 42 -10.27 -5.33 -21.45
CA THR A 42 -9.92 -4.64 -22.72
C THR A 42 -8.72 -3.69 -22.61
N ASN A 43 -7.82 -3.92 -21.64
CA ASN A 43 -6.64 -3.10 -21.32
C ASN A 43 -6.90 -1.59 -21.09
N ILE A 44 -8.11 -1.22 -20.66
CA ILE A 44 -8.49 0.21 -20.50
C ILE A 44 -7.82 0.87 -19.29
N GLN A 45 -7.26 0.08 -18.37
CA GLN A 45 -6.50 0.53 -17.20
C GLN A 45 -7.20 1.68 -16.45
N PRO A 46 -8.44 1.48 -15.96
CA PRO A 46 -9.30 2.55 -15.46
C PRO A 46 -8.94 2.92 -14.01
N TRP A 47 -7.65 3.05 -13.72
CA TRP A 47 -7.12 3.34 -12.40
C TRP A 47 -6.16 4.52 -12.45
N HIS A 48 -6.07 5.22 -11.33
CA HIS A 48 -5.04 6.22 -11.08
C HIS A 48 -4.47 5.97 -9.69
N PHE A 49 -3.14 5.87 -9.60
CA PHE A 49 -2.46 5.60 -8.34
C PHE A 49 -1.84 6.89 -7.81
N VAL A 50 -2.24 7.30 -6.60
CA VAL A 50 -1.59 8.37 -5.87
C VAL A 50 -0.62 7.75 -4.88
N ILE A 51 0.66 8.09 -5.00
CA ILE A 51 1.73 7.57 -4.14
C ILE A 51 2.19 8.70 -3.22
N ALA A 52 1.98 8.52 -1.92
CA ALA A 52 2.50 9.42 -0.89
C ALA A 52 3.77 8.82 -0.27
N ASP A 53 4.93 9.30 -0.72
CA ASP A 53 6.25 8.85 -0.26
C ASP A 53 6.92 9.87 0.70
N ASP A 54 6.17 10.87 1.16
CA ASP A 54 6.60 11.84 2.15
C ASP A 54 5.59 11.95 3.31
N GLU A 55 6.01 12.58 4.40
CA GLU A 55 5.16 12.73 5.59
C GLU A 55 3.95 13.64 5.31
N ALA A 56 4.12 14.69 4.50
CA ALA A 56 3.04 15.62 4.16
C ALA A 56 1.94 14.95 3.33
N GLY A 57 2.30 14.16 2.33
CA GLY A 57 1.38 13.38 1.50
C GLY A 57 0.66 12.31 2.32
N LYS A 58 1.38 11.59 3.19
CA LYS A 58 0.76 10.60 4.10
C LYS A 58 -0.23 11.24 5.05
N ALA A 59 0.11 12.39 5.64
CA ALA A 59 -0.81 13.15 6.49
C ALA A 59 -2.06 13.63 5.72
N ARG A 60 -1.90 14.05 4.46
CA ARG A 60 -3.03 14.43 3.61
C ARG A 60 -3.98 13.26 3.33
N ILE A 61 -3.45 12.06 3.07
CA ILE A 61 -4.26 10.85 2.87
C ILE A 61 -4.94 10.44 4.18
N ALA A 62 -4.24 10.53 5.32
CA ALA A 62 -4.78 10.15 6.63
C ALA A 62 -6.06 10.91 7.00
N LYS A 63 -6.19 12.17 6.58
CA LYS A 63 -7.43 12.96 6.77
C LYS A 63 -8.68 12.27 6.21
N GLY A 64 -8.54 11.52 5.11
CA GLY A 64 -9.64 10.76 4.52
C GLY A 64 -10.11 9.57 5.36
N THR A 65 -9.35 9.18 6.39
CA THR A 65 -9.65 8.04 7.26
C THR A 65 -10.23 8.42 8.63
N GLU A 66 -10.24 9.71 8.97
CA GLU A 66 -10.67 10.23 10.29
C GLU A 66 -12.09 9.78 10.66
N ALA A 67 -13.01 9.76 9.70
CA ALA A 67 -14.39 9.32 9.94
C ALA A 67 -14.53 7.80 10.16
N CYS A 68 -13.58 7.00 9.65
CA CYS A 68 -13.63 5.53 9.70
C CYS A 68 -12.85 4.94 10.89
N MET A 69 -11.80 5.64 11.36
CA MET A 69 -10.91 5.14 12.42
C MET A 69 -11.25 5.58 13.84
N SER A 70 -12.40 6.25 14.06
CA SER A 70 -12.86 6.63 15.41
C SER A 70 -12.99 5.46 16.39
N SER A 71 -13.12 4.22 15.87
CA SER A 71 -13.21 2.97 16.63
C SER A 71 -11.86 2.30 16.93
N THR A 72 -10.73 2.84 16.44
CA THR A 72 -9.38 2.25 16.62
C THR A 72 -8.39 3.18 17.33
N MET A 73 -8.77 4.42 17.64
CA MET A 73 -7.93 5.31 18.45
C MET A 73 -8.01 4.92 19.94
N PRO A 74 -6.89 4.70 20.66
CA PRO A 74 -6.92 4.63 22.11
C PRO A 74 -7.42 5.98 22.67
N LYS A 75 -8.30 5.91 23.66
CA LYS A 75 -8.78 7.08 24.43
C LYS A 75 -7.63 7.79 25.15
#